data_AF-A0A8X6HSC8-F1
#
_entry.id   AF-A0A8X6HSC8-F1
#
_cell.length_a   1.000
_cell.length_b   1.000
_cell.length_c   1.000
_cell.angle_alpha   90.00
_cell.angle_beta   90.00
_cell.angle_gamma   90.00
#
_symmetry.space_group_name_H-M   'P 1'
#
loop_
_entity.id
_entity.type
_entity.pdbx_description
1 polymer ?
#
loop_
_entity_poly.entity_id
_entity_poly.type
_entity_poly.pdbx_seq_one_letter_code
_entity_poly.pdbx_strand_id
1 'polypeptide(L)'
;MCEGKEETPVDKIKDEVEDDINPAILNKETLDLEYDEIEEEKSKLFQRKRKILSGKTVAELQQKVKLKASSNIILVLHHWCFKGKQEIEKPAWKLHDCMKQIGIMKMEQALRERDDQKTMKAKMWKKVRFKSRKNHIDYQKLGNSAPER
;
A
#
# COMPACT_ATOMS: atom_id res chain seq x y z
N MET A 1 -0.32 41.02 -46.98
CA MET A 1 0.88 40.15 -46.99
C MET A 1 2.01 40.95 -46.36
N CYS A 2 2.78 40.34 -45.45
CA CYS A 2 4.06 40.81 -44.89
C CYS A 2 4.23 42.33 -44.64
N GLU A 3 4.06 42.74 -43.39
CA GLU A 3 4.60 44.00 -42.85
C GLU A 3 5.98 43.76 -42.20
N GLY A 4 6.74 44.84 -41.95
CA GLY A 4 7.82 44.86 -40.96
C GLY A 4 9.20 44.37 -41.41
N LYS A 5 10.12 45.33 -41.63
CA LYS A 5 11.58 45.14 -41.56
C LYS A 5 12.24 46.44 -41.09
N GLU A 6 12.73 46.48 -39.86
CA GLU A 6 13.76 47.43 -39.42
C GLU A 6 14.75 46.73 -38.48
N GLU A 7 16.01 46.65 -38.91
CA GLU A 7 17.18 46.09 -38.22
C GLU A 7 18.44 46.71 -38.88
N THR A 8 19.59 46.91 -38.23
CA THR A 8 19.97 46.82 -36.79
C THR A 8 20.82 48.10 -36.48
N PRO A 9 22.12 48.15 -36.07
CA PRO A 9 22.96 47.34 -35.18
C PRO A 9 23.74 48.19 -34.12
N VAL A 10 24.71 47.54 -33.40
CA VAL A 10 25.87 48.15 -32.70
C VAL A 10 25.56 49.02 -31.44
N ASP A 11 26.14 48.79 -30.26
CA ASP A 11 26.98 47.67 -29.78
C ASP A 11 27.03 47.57 -28.23
N LYS A 12 27.32 46.34 -27.76
CA LYS A 12 28.08 45.95 -26.56
C LYS A 12 28.21 46.92 -25.36
N ILE A 13 27.72 46.49 -24.20
CA ILE A 13 28.56 46.34 -22.99
C ILE A 13 28.35 44.92 -22.45
N LYS A 14 29.45 44.24 -22.09
CA LYS A 14 29.45 43.05 -21.22
C LYS A 14 29.61 43.51 -19.78
N ASP A 15 29.08 42.76 -18.81
CA ASP A 15 29.94 42.14 -17.80
C ASP A 15 29.21 40.96 -17.14
N GLU A 16 29.98 39.97 -16.70
CA GLU A 16 29.51 38.69 -16.17
C GLU A 16 29.45 38.79 -14.63
N VAL A 17 28.28 38.59 -14.03
CA VAL A 17 28.10 38.46 -12.57
C VAL A 17 27.10 37.33 -12.28
N GLU A 18 27.57 36.09 -12.44
CA GLU A 18 27.13 35.05 -11.52
C GLU A 18 27.90 35.25 -10.20
N ASP A 19 27.20 35.30 -9.07
CA ASP A 19 27.65 34.72 -7.79
C ASP A 19 26.54 34.80 -6.73
N ASP A 20 26.41 33.72 -5.95
CA ASP A 20 25.81 33.62 -4.61
C ASP A 20 24.42 34.22 -4.30
N ILE A 21 23.36 33.58 -4.83
CA ILE A 21 22.14 33.39 -4.01
C ILE A 21 22.43 32.27 -3.00
N ASN A 22 22.85 32.65 -1.79
CA ASN A 22 23.21 31.71 -0.73
C ASN A 22 22.03 30.78 -0.34
N PRO A 23 22.12 29.46 -0.55
CA PRO A 23 21.02 28.53 -0.26
C PRO A 23 20.79 28.28 1.25
N ALA A 24 21.71 28.69 2.13
CA ALA A 24 21.66 28.40 3.57
C ALA A 24 20.67 29.28 4.37
N ILE A 25 20.06 30.30 3.74
CA ILE A 25 19.04 31.15 4.38
C ILE A 25 17.64 30.51 4.27
N LEU A 26 17.41 29.69 3.25
CA LEU A 26 16.21 28.85 3.21
C LEU A 26 16.36 27.66 4.16
N ASN A 27 15.24 27.34 4.81
CA ASN A 27 14.96 26.14 5.59
C ASN A 27 15.38 26.08 7.06
N LYS A 28 16.14 27.03 7.64
CA LYS A 28 16.45 26.92 9.08
C LYS A 28 15.21 27.16 9.95
N GLU A 29 14.55 28.32 9.79
CA GLU A 29 13.32 28.64 10.53
C GLU A 29 12.18 27.66 10.24
N THR A 30 12.06 27.13 9.02
CA THR A 30 10.99 26.15 8.71
C THR A 30 11.31 24.74 9.22
N LEU A 31 12.58 24.33 9.28
CA LEU A 31 12.97 23.07 9.95
C LEU A 31 12.86 23.20 11.48
N ASP A 32 13.18 24.37 12.06
CA ASP A 32 13.01 24.63 13.48
C ASP A 32 11.51 24.62 13.85
N LEU A 33 10.63 25.22 13.03
CA LEU A 33 9.17 25.13 13.18
C LEU A 33 8.62 23.71 12.99
N GLU A 34 9.07 22.97 11.96
CA GLU A 34 8.68 21.56 11.76
C GLU A 34 9.15 20.70 12.94
N TYR A 35 10.33 20.99 13.49
CA TYR A 35 10.87 20.33 14.67
C TYR A 35 10.07 20.66 15.95
N ASP A 36 9.69 21.92 16.16
CA ASP A 36 8.85 22.37 17.28
C ASP A 36 7.44 21.76 17.23
N GLU A 37 6.80 21.70 16.06
CA GLU A 37 5.52 21.00 15.88
C GLU A 37 5.65 19.51 16.22
N ILE A 38 6.75 18.87 15.76
CA ILE A 38 7.07 17.48 16.07
C ILE A 38 7.38 17.28 17.57
N GLU A 39 8.03 18.24 18.25
CA GLU A 39 8.29 18.24 19.71
C GLU A 39 6.97 18.39 20.50
N GLU A 40 6.06 19.27 20.05
CA GLU A 40 4.74 19.42 20.65
C GLU A 40 3.88 18.16 20.44
N GLU A 41 3.90 17.53 19.25
CA GLU A 41 3.29 16.23 18.95
C GLU A 41 3.88 15.10 19.84
N LYS A 42 5.22 15.02 19.97
CA LYS A 42 5.90 14.09 20.89
C LYS A 42 5.42 14.32 22.34
N SER A 43 5.31 15.58 22.77
CA SER A 43 4.82 15.97 24.10
C SER A 43 3.35 15.58 24.31
N LYS A 44 2.46 15.91 23.36
CA LYS A 44 1.04 15.49 23.34
C LYS A 44 0.92 13.97 23.42
N LEU A 45 1.71 13.23 22.64
CA LEU A 45 1.75 11.76 22.65
C LEU A 45 2.29 11.20 23.98
N PHE A 46 3.30 11.82 24.57
CA PHE A 46 3.85 11.44 25.87
C PHE A 46 2.88 11.72 27.01
N GLN A 47 2.13 12.83 26.97
CA GLN A 47 1.04 13.14 27.89
C GLN A 47 -0.15 12.16 27.73
N ARG A 48 -0.55 11.83 26.49
CA ARG A 48 -1.55 10.79 26.19
C ARG A 48 -1.11 9.43 26.76
N LYS A 49 0.17 9.04 26.59
CA LYS A 49 0.76 7.83 27.21
C LYS A 49 0.74 7.91 28.74
N ARG A 50 1.12 9.04 29.36
CA ARG A 50 1.05 9.24 30.82
C ARG A 50 -0.38 9.08 31.38
N LYS A 51 -1.41 9.58 30.69
CA LYS A 51 -2.83 9.38 31.09
C LYS A 51 -3.30 7.91 31.05
N ILE A 52 -2.61 7.02 30.32
CA ILE A 52 -2.86 5.56 30.32
C ILE A 52 -2.07 4.84 31.43
N LEU A 53 -1.05 5.50 32.00
CA LEU A 53 -0.15 4.98 33.04
C LEU A 53 -0.51 5.46 34.45
N SER A 54 -1.29 6.54 34.60
CA SER A 54 -1.56 7.22 35.88
C SER A 54 -2.37 6.42 36.91
N GLY A 55 -2.81 5.20 36.59
CA GLY A 55 -3.46 4.26 37.51
C GLY A 55 -2.65 2.99 37.75
N LYS A 56 -1.32 3.03 37.64
CA LYS A 56 -0.43 1.86 37.80
C LYS A 56 0.81 2.19 38.62
N THR A 57 1.21 1.25 39.46
CA THR A 57 2.42 1.37 40.27
C THR A 57 3.69 1.20 39.42
N VAL A 58 4.80 1.77 39.89
CA VAL A 58 6.09 1.66 39.20
C VAL A 58 6.53 0.19 39.03
N ALA A 59 6.23 -0.66 40.01
CA ALA A 59 6.56 -2.09 39.97
C ALA A 59 5.83 -2.84 38.85
N GLU A 60 4.52 -2.65 38.68
CA GLU A 60 3.74 -3.26 37.59
C GLU A 60 4.25 -2.83 36.20
N LEU A 61 4.66 -1.57 36.08
CA LEU A 61 5.24 -1.05 34.82
C LEU A 61 6.61 -1.69 34.53
N GLN A 62 7.49 -1.80 35.53
CA GLN A 62 8.77 -2.49 35.39
C GLN A 62 8.59 -3.98 35.04
N GLN A 63 7.66 -4.67 35.71
CA GLN A 63 7.32 -6.07 35.40
C GLN A 63 6.81 -6.21 33.95
N LYS A 64 5.91 -5.32 33.52
CA LYS A 64 5.37 -5.33 32.15
C LYS A 64 6.42 -4.98 31.09
N VAL A 65 7.43 -4.18 31.41
CA VAL A 65 8.59 -3.93 30.53
C VAL A 65 9.49 -5.16 30.45
N LYS A 66 9.84 -5.79 31.58
CA LYS A 66 10.63 -7.04 31.61
C LYS A 66 9.98 -8.14 30.77
N LEU A 67 8.67 -8.36 30.92
CA LEU A 67 7.89 -9.32 30.14
C LEU A 67 7.73 -8.94 28.65
N LYS A 68 7.92 -7.67 28.27
CA LYS A 68 7.96 -7.25 26.86
C LYS A 68 9.37 -7.35 26.24
N ALA A 69 10.40 -7.42 27.07
CA ALA A 69 11.80 -7.45 26.63
C ALA A 69 12.39 -8.88 26.58
N SER A 70 11.73 -9.87 27.19
CA SER A 70 12.11 -11.28 27.06
C SER A 70 11.87 -11.80 25.64
N SER A 71 12.85 -12.55 25.12
CA SER A 71 12.84 -13.15 23.78
C SER A 71 11.58 -13.97 23.50
N ASN A 72 11.20 -14.05 22.21
CA ASN A 72 10.11 -14.88 21.68
C ASN A 72 8.68 -14.51 22.13
N ILE A 73 8.46 -13.36 22.79
CA ILE A 73 7.11 -12.91 23.17
C ILE A 73 6.47 -12.04 22.07
N ILE A 74 5.37 -12.55 21.49
CA ILE A 74 4.53 -11.83 20.54
C ILE A 74 3.75 -10.73 21.28
N LEU A 75 3.86 -9.49 20.82
CA LEU A 75 3.17 -8.35 21.42
C LEU A 75 1.66 -8.37 21.11
N VAL A 76 0.84 -7.99 22.10
CA VAL A 76 -0.61 -7.84 21.95
C VAL A 76 -0.94 -6.89 20.80
N LEU A 77 -1.69 -7.39 19.81
CA LEU A 77 -2.01 -6.67 18.59
C LEU A 77 -2.92 -5.46 18.84
N HIS A 78 -2.59 -4.34 18.19
CA HIS A 78 -3.25 -3.05 18.38
C HIS A 78 -4.78 -3.09 18.21
N HIS A 79 -5.29 -3.95 17.32
CA HIS A 79 -6.71 -4.04 16.99
C HIS A 79 -7.63 -4.45 18.17
N TRP A 80 -7.10 -5.07 19.23
CA TRP A 80 -7.89 -5.42 20.43
C TRP A 80 -8.38 -4.18 21.19
N CYS A 81 -7.70 -3.03 21.05
CA CYS A 81 -8.05 -1.78 21.72
C CYS A 81 -8.83 -0.78 20.85
N PHE A 82 -9.09 -1.09 19.58
CA PHE A 82 -9.70 -0.16 18.62
C PHE A 82 -11.05 -0.68 18.13
N LYS A 83 -12.09 0.16 18.24
CA LYS A 83 -13.44 -0.16 17.76
C LYS A 83 -13.52 -0.05 16.25
N GLY A 84 -13.30 -1.18 15.57
CA GLY A 84 -13.50 -1.34 14.14
C GLY A 84 -12.30 -0.92 13.28
N LYS A 85 -12.20 -1.55 12.11
CA LYS A 85 -11.59 -0.94 10.92
C LYS A 85 -12.72 -0.31 10.12
N GLN A 86 -12.50 0.81 9.46
CA GLN A 86 -13.42 1.24 8.41
C GLN A 86 -13.38 0.22 7.26
N GLU A 87 -14.51 0.02 6.60
CA GLU A 87 -14.66 -0.91 5.47
C GLU A 87 -14.03 -0.35 4.19
N ILE A 88 -12.70 -0.31 4.19
CA ILE A 88 -11.93 -0.30 2.95
C ILE A 88 -12.26 -1.60 2.23
N GLU A 89 -12.85 -1.53 1.03
CA GLU A 89 -13.14 -2.72 0.24
C GLU A 89 -11.89 -3.58 0.09
N LYS A 90 -11.95 -4.81 0.61
CA LYS A 90 -10.82 -5.74 0.51
C LYS A 90 -10.60 -6.06 -0.97
N PRO A 91 -9.42 -5.79 -1.55
CA PRO A 91 -9.18 -6.06 -2.96
C PRO A 91 -9.38 -7.56 -3.26
N ALA A 92 -9.94 -7.84 -4.43
CA ALA A 92 -10.18 -9.21 -4.89
C ALA A 92 -8.88 -10.04 -4.85
N TRP A 93 -9.02 -11.32 -4.50
CA TRP A 93 -7.89 -12.22 -4.35
C TRP A 93 -7.08 -12.34 -5.65
N LYS A 94 -5.82 -11.92 -5.61
CA LYS A 94 -4.87 -12.08 -6.72
C LYS A 94 -4.22 -13.45 -6.63
N LEU A 95 -4.33 -14.23 -7.70
CA LEU A 95 -3.68 -15.54 -7.81
C LEU A 95 -2.16 -15.37 -7.96
N HIS A 96 -1.38 -16.19 -7.25
CA HIS A 96 0.08 -16.18 -7.31
C HIS A 96 0.60 -16.53 -8.72
N ASP A 97 1.74 -15.98 -9.13
CA ASP A 97 2.13 -15.97 -10.54
C ASP A 97 2.36 -17.37 -11.14
N CYS A 98 2.83 -18.35 -10.37
CA CYS A 98 2.94 -19.74 -10.84
C CYS A 98 1.56 -20.35 -11.21
N MET A 99 0.53 -20.14 -10.39
CA MET A 99 -0.83 -20.63 -10.65
C MET A 99 -1.52 -19.84 -11.77
N LYS A 100 -1.11 -18.58 -11.96
CA LYS A 100 -1.54 -17.70 -13.06
C LYS A 100 -0.91 -18.12 -14.41
N GLN A 101 0.32 -18.65 -14.42
CA GLN A 101 0.97 -19.24 -15.61
C GLN A 101 0.23 -20.48 -16.14
N ILE A 102 -0.37 -21.30 -15.26
CA ILE A 102 -1.27 -22.42 -15.66
C ILE A 102 -2.50 -21.91 -16.43
N GLY A 103 -2.84 -20.61 -16.30
CA GLY A 103 -3.96 -19.99 -17.00
C GLY A 103 -5.33 -20.27 -16.38
N ILE A 104 -5.39 -20.75 -15.13
CA ILE A 104 -6.65 -21.09 -14.45
C ILE A 104 -7.66 -19.93 -14.49
N MET A 105 -7.23 -18.71 -14.15
CA MET A 105 -8.09 -17.51 -14.23
C MET A 105 -8.69 -17.29 -15.63
N LYS A 106 -7.93 -17.51 -16.70
CA LYS A 106 -8.42 -17.35 -18.09
C LYS A 106 -9.45 -18.43 -18.44
N MET A 107 -9.21 -19.67 -18.03
CA MET A 107 -10.14 -20.78 -18.25
C MET A 107 -11.45 -20.60 -17.45
N GLU A 108 -11.37 -20.15 -16.20
CA GLU A 108 -12.53 -19.88 -15.36
C GLU A 108 -13.33 -18.67 -15.83
N GLN A 109 -12.67 -17.60 -16.27
CA GLN A 109 -13.33 -16.43 -16.85
C GLN A 109 -14.10 -16.82 -18.12
N ALA A 110 -13.46 -17.48 -19.08
CA ALA A 110 -14.11 -17.93 -20.31
C ALA A 110 -15.29 -18.90 -20.04
N LEU A 111 -15.19 -19.72 -18.99
CA LEU A 111 -16.30 -20.59 -18.58
C LEU A 111 -17.45 -19.82 -17.90
N ARG A 112 -17.14 -18.78 -17.13
CA ARG A 112 -18.13 -17.87 -16.53
C ARG A 112 -18.88 -17.11 -17.63
N GLU A 113 -18.18 -16.42 -18.52
CA GLU A 113 -18.75 -15.74 -19.69
C GLU A 113 -19.65 -16.67 -20.50
N ARG A 114 -19.16 -17.89 -20.80
CA ARG A 114 -19.96 -18.89 -21.51
C ARG A 114 -21.15 -19.39 -20.69
N ASP A 115 -21.10 -19.49 -19.37
CA ASP A 115 -22.27 -19.86 -18.54
C ASP A 115 -23.25 -18.69 -18.36
N ASP A 116 -22.79 -17.44 -18.35
CA ASP A 116 -23.64 -16.24 -18.25
C ASP A 116 -24.46 -16.01 -19.52
N GLN A 117 -23.87 -16.22 -20.70
CA GLN A 117 -24.55 -16.25 -22.01
C GLN A 117 -25.69 -17.29 -22.13
N LYS A 118 -25.86 -18.21 -21.16
CA LYS A 118 -26.87 -19.28 -21.24
C LYS A 118 -28.18 -18.89 -20.57
N THR A 119 -29.28 -19.11 -21.28
CA THR A 119 -30.65 -18.89 -20.78
C THR A 119 -30.94 -19.70 -19.51
N MET A 120 -31.84 -19.19 -18.67
CA MET A 120 -32.19 -19.84 -17.39
C MET A 120 -32.68 -21.29 -17.57
N LYS A 121 -33.44 -21.57 -18.65
CA LYS A 121 -33.85 -22.94 -19.02
C LYS A 121 -32.63 -23.85 -19.28
N ALA A 122 -31.63 -23.37 -20.01
CA ALA A 122 -30.40 -24.11 -20.27
C ALA A 122 -29.51 -24.28 -19.01
N LYS A 123 -29.54 -23.32 -18.08
CA LYS A 123 -28.90 -23.42 -16.75
C LYS A 123 -29.59 -24.50 -15.89
N MET A 124 -30.92 -24.48 -15.81
CA MET A 124 -31.72 -25.49 -15.09
C MET A 124 -31.50 -26.91 -15.62
N TRP A 125 -31.54 -27.11 -16.94
CA TRP A 125 -31.34 -28.44 -17.56
C TRP A 125 -29.93 -29.00 -17.29
N LYS A 126 -28.91 -28.13 -17.17
CA LYS A 126 -27.54 -28.50 -16.79
C LYS A 126 -27.36 -28.78 -15.29
N LYS A 127 -28.27 -28.31 -14.43
CA LYS A 127 -28.32 -28.71 -13.02
C LYS A 127 -28.81 -30.15 -12.87
N VAL A 128 -29.75 -30.58 -13.70
CA VAL A 128 -30.31 -31.95 -13.69
C VAL A 128 -29.33 -32.97 -14.30
N ARG A 129 -28.71 -32.68 -15.45
CA ARG A 129 -27.73 -33.57 -16.07
C ARG A 129 -26.30 -33.07 -15.88
N PHE A 130 -25.68 -33.48 -14.77
CA PHE A 130 -24.28 -33.20 -14.46
C PHE A 130 -23.34 -33.64 -15.59
N LYS A 131 -22.34 -32.80 -15.91
CA LYS A 131 -21.28 -33.09 -16.89
C LYS A 131 -19.93 -32.80 -16.24
N SER A 132 -19.26 -33.85 -15.81
CA SER A 132 -18.11 -33.81 -14.87
C SER A 132 -16.83 -33.12 -15.39
N ARG A 133 -16.78 -32.70 -16.67
CA ARG A 133 -15.61 -32.04 -17.27
C ARG A 133 -16.02 -30.72 -17.93
N LYS A 134 -15.98 -29.63 -17.16
CA LYS A 134 -16.04 -28.24 -17.66
C LYS A 134 -14.64 -27.65 -17.87
N ASN A 135 -13.75 -27.86 -16.89
CA ASN A 135 -12.35 -27.44 -16.91
C ASN A 135 -11.51 -28.71 -17.13
N HIS A 136 -10.59 -28.70 -18.09
CA HIS A 136 -9.62 -29.78 -18.27
C HIS A 136 -8.22 -29.22 -18.01
N ILE A 137 -7.70 -29.44 -16.81
CA ILE A 137 -6.38 -28.97 -16.38
C ILE A 137 -5.40 -30.13 -16.48
N ASP A 138 -4.22 -29.86 -16.99
CA ASP A 138 -3.12 -30.82 -17.11
C ASP A 138 -2.39 -30.93 -15.76
N TYR A 139 -2.43 -32.12 -15.16
CA TYR A 139 -1.80 -32.38 -13.86
C TYR A 139 -0.27 -32.24 -13.88
N GLN A 140 0.39 -32.49 -15.03
CA GLN A 140 1.84 -32.30 -15.13
C GLN A 140 2.19 -30.82 -15.04
N LYS A 141 1.38 -29.95 -15.64
CA LYS A 141 1.54 -28.49 -15.54
C LYS A 141 1.21 -27.97 -14.15
N LEU A 142 0.29 -28.61 -13.42
CA LEU A 142 0.03 -28.29 -12.01
C LEU A 142 1.24 -28.67 -11.13
N GLY A 143 1.78 -29.89 -11.27
CA GLY A 143 2.97 -30.34 -10.55
C GLY A 143 4.19 -29.46 -10.81
N ASN A 144 4.53 -29.25 -12.08
CA ASN A 144 5.68 -28.46 -12.51
C ASN A 144 5.53 -26.94 -12.25
N SER A 145 4.37 -26.47 -11.77
CA SER A 145 4.15 -25.07 -11.35
C SER A 145 4.43 -24.82 -9.87
N ALA A 146 4.57 -25.87 -9.07
CA ALA A 146 5.02 -25.71 -7.69
C ALA A 146 6.49 -25.24 -7.70
N PRO A 147 6.87 -24.24 -6.89
CA PRO A 147 8.29 -23.95 -6.70
C PRO A 147 8.98 -25.18 -6.09
N GLU A 148 10.19 -25.47 -6.56
CA GLU A 148 11.06 -26.47 -5.92
C GLU A 148 11.39 -26.03 -4.48
N ARG A 149 11.72 -27.02 -3.64
CA ARG A 149 11.76 -26.90 -2.17
C ARG A 149 13.15 -27.13 -1.60
#